data_AF-A0A658NRR2-F1
#
_entry.id   AF-A0A658NRR2-F1
#
_cell.length_a   1.000
_cell.length_b   1.000
_cell.length_c   1.000
_cell.angle_alpha   90.00
_cell.angle_beta   90.00
_cell.angle_gamma   90.00
#
_symmetry.space_group_name_H-M   'P 1'
#
loop_
_entity.id
_entity.type
_entity.pdbx_description
1 polymer ?
#
loop_
_entity_poly.entity_id
_entity_poly.type
_entity_poly.pdbx_seq_one_letter_code
_entity_poly.pdbx_strand_id
1 'polypeptide(L)'
;IAMEAEASLNKFQLVQIPVAHPGNEQGAQWLKIRQEKPDFVVFWGWGVMNQTALKAAQKVGYPRDKMIGSWWTGSEEDVVPAGDAAKGYMAAT
;
A
#
# COMPACT_ATOMS: atom_id res chain seq x y z
N ILE A 1 -6.03 15.66 -1.49
CA ILE A 1 -5.92 17.04 -0.97
C ILE A 1 -4.67 17.25 -0.11
N ALA A 2 -4.52 16.63 1.08
CA ALA A 2 -3.35 16.88 1.94
C ALA A 2 -2.01 16.48 1.29
N MET A 3 -1.88 15.24 0.78
CA MET A 3 -0.64 14.80 0.11
C MET A 3 -0.35 15.57 -1.19
N GLU A 4 -1.36 16.04 -1.90
CA GLU A 4 -1.18 16.85 -3.12
C GLU A 4 -0.62 18.22 -2.78
N ALA A 5 -1.15 18.86 -1.72
CA ALA A 5 -0.63 20.12 -1.21
C ALA A 5 0.84 19.97 -0.79
N GLU A 6 1.18 18.92 -0.05
CA GLU A 6 2.58 18.66 0.34
C GLU A 6 3.49 18.36 -0.85
N ALA A 7 2.99 17.63 -1.86
CA ALA A 7 3.74 17.37 -3.09
C ALA A 7 4.05 18.66 -3.87
N SER A 8 3.13 19.65 -3.85
CA SER A 8 3.33 20.94 -4.50
C SER A 8 4.50 21.76 -3.92
N LEU A 9 4.95 21.42 -2.71
CA LEU A 9 6.14 22.01 -2.09
C LEU A 9 7.44 21.41 -2.65
N ASN A 10 7.36 20.55 -3.67
CA ASN A 10 8.48 19.88 -4.36
C ASN A 10 9.37 19.02 -3.45
N LYS A 11 8.80 18.50 -2.34
CA LYS A 11 9.52 17.62 -1.40
C LYS A 11 9.49 16.15 -1.80
N PHE A 12 8.55 15.76 -2.65
CA PHE A 12 8.39 14.40 -3.20
C PHE A 12 7.51 14.45 -4.44
N GLN A 13 7.57 13.39 -5.26
CA GLN A 13 6.64 13.17 -6.35
C GLN A 13 5.50 12.28 -5.89
N LEU A 14 4.26 12.72 -6.13
CA LEU A 14 3.07 11.97 -5.76
C LEU A 14 2.48 11.27 -6.98
N VAL A 15 2.42 9.93 -6.93
CA VAL A 15 1.65 9.13 -7.88
C VAL A 15 0.46 8.53 -7.15
N GLN A 16 -0.75 8.88 -7.59
CA GLN A 16 -1.98 8.31 -7.05
C GLN A 16 -2.42 7.09 -7.86
N ILE A 17 -2.77 6.03 -7.15
CA ILE A 17 -3.17 4.75 -7.74
C ILE A 17 -4.46 4.30 -7.05
N PRO A 18 -5.63 4.47 -7.67
CA PRO A 18 -6.89 4.09 -7.06
C PRO A 18 -7.10 2.58 -7.05
N VAL A 19 -7.68 2.08 -5.96
CA VAL A 19 -8.17 0.71 -5.81
C VAL A 19 -9.70 0.77 -5.75
N ALA A 20 -10.36 0.07 -6.65
CA ALA A 20 -11.82 -0.03 -6.62
C ALA A 20 -12.26 -0.91 -5.45
N HIS A 21 -13.25 -0.44 -4.66
CA HIS A 21 -13.86 -1.26 -3.61
C HIS A 21 -14.54 -2.50 -4.21
N PRO A 22 -14.41 -3.71 -3.62
CA PRO A 22 -13.82 -4.02 -2.31
C PRO A 22 -12.31 -4.29 -2.30
N GLY A 23 -11.62 -4.14 -3.44
CA GLY A 23 -10.15 -4.30 -3.51
C GLY A 23 -9.65 -5.74 -3.41
N ASN A 24 -10.49 -6.71 -3.81
CA ASN A 24 -10.14 -8.14 -3.89
C ASN A 24 -9.08 -8.43 -4.96
N GLU A 25 -8.96 -7.58 -5.97
CA GLU A 25 -7.93 -7.65 -6.99
C GLU A 25 -7.19 -6.32 -7.08
N GLN A 26 -5.86 -6.38 -7.00
CA GLN A 26 -5.00 -5.19 -7.08
C GLN A 26 -3.79 -5.39 -8.00
N GLY A 27 -3.81 -6.42 -8.84
CA GLY A 27 -2.68 -6.78 -9.69
C GLY A 27 -2.20 -5.63 -10.58
N ALA A 28 -3.13 -4.91 -11.22
CA ALA A 28 -2.81 -3.77 -12.07
C ALA A 28 -2.16 -2.61 -11.29
N GLN A 29 -2.67 -2.31 -10.10
CA GLN A 29 -2.16 -1.27 -9.22
C GLN A 29 -0.71 -1.59 -8.79
N TRP A 30 -0.46 -2.83 -8.37
CA TRP A 30 0.87 -3.26 -7.94
C TRP A 30 1.86 -3.41 -9.10
N LEU A 31 1.39 -3.74 -10.30
CA LEU A 31 2.21 -3.66 -11.51
C LEU A 31 2.59 -2.22 -11.83
N LYS A 32 1.66 -1.26 -11.70
CA LYS A 32 1.97 0.16 -11.86
C LYS A 32 3.00 0.62 -10.81
N ILE A 33 2.83 0.26 -9.53
CA ILE A 33 3.82 0.55 -8.48
C ILE A 33 5.21 0.04 -8.87
N ARG A 34 5.30 -1.19 -9.39
CA ARG A 34 6.58 -1.75 -9.86
C ARG A 34 7.20 -0.95 -11.02
N GLN A 35 6.38 -0.42 -11.93
CA GLN A 35 6.84 0.39 -13.06
C GLN A 35 7.31 1.78 -12.62
N GLU A 36 6.56 2.43 -11.72
CA GLU A 36 6.88 3.75 -11.16
C GLU A 36 8.10 3.71 -10.23
N LYS A 37 8.42 2.54 -9.66
CA LYS A 37 9.55 2.32 -8.73
C LYS A 37 9.61 3.36 -7.58
N PRO A 38 8.51 3.59 -6.84
CA PRO A 38 8.50 4.59 -5.79
C PRO A 38 9.37 4.17 -4.61
N ASP A 39 9.97 5.15 -3.93
CA ASP A 39 10.72 4.91 -2.70
C ASP A 39 9.84 4.36 -1.58
N PHE A 40 8.61 4.86 -1.46
CA PHE A 40 7.63 4.44 -0.47
C PHE A 40 6.23 4.34 -1.06
N VAL A 41 5.42 3.44 -0.52
CA VAL A 41 3.98 3.35 -0.78
C VAL A 41 3.24 3.68 0.50
N VAL A 42 2.47 4.78 0.47
CA VAL A 42 1.46 5.05 1.51
C VAL A 42 0.19 4.33 1.10
N PHE A 43 -0.21 3.36 1.91
CA PHE A 43 -1.34 2.49 1.62
C PHE A 43 -2.56 2.89 2.46
N TRP A 44 -3.62 3.29 1.76
CA TRP A 44 -4.88 3.72 2.38
C TRP A 44 -5.98 2.71 2.09
N GLY A 45 -5.98 1.62 2.84
CA GLY A 45 -6.91 0.50 2.66
C GLY A 45 -8.00 0.40 3.73
N TRP A 46 -8.95 -0.51 3.49
CA TRP A 46 -9.98 -0.91 4.44
C TRP A 46 -10.45 -2.35 4.19
N GLY A 47 -10.45 -3.19 5.24
CA GLY A 47 -10.96 -4.56 5.18
C GLY A 47 -10.14 -5.46 4.24
N VAL A 48 -10.82 -6.22 3.39
CA VAL A 48 -10.20 -7.30 2.58
C VAL A 48 -9.07 -6.79 1.67
N MET A 49 -9.10 -5.53 1.24
CA MET A 49 -8.03 -4.98 0.39
C MET A 49 -6.68 -4.91 1.09
N ASN A 50 -6.63 -4.92 2.42
CA ASN A 50 -5.38 -4.84 3.18
C ASN A 50 -4.50 -6.09 2.95
N GLN A 51 -5.07 -7.27 3.17
CA GLN A 51 -4.36 -8.53 2.90
C GLN A 51 -4.05 -8.72 1.40
N THR A 52 -4.95 -8.28 0.51
CA THR A 52 -4.75 -8.36 -0.94
C THR A 52 -3.57 -7.52 -1.37
N ALA A 53 -3.45 -6.30 -0.82
CA ALA A 53 -2.35 -5.39 -1.09
C ALA A 53 -1.00 -5.99 -0.69
N LEU A 54 -0.91 -6.54 0.53
CA LEU A 54 0.31 -7.18 1.03
C LEU A 54 0.74 -8.37 0.16
N LYS A 55 -0.20 -9.25 -0.22
CA LYS A 55 0.07 -10.39 -1.11
C LYS A 55 0.51 -9.93 -2.51
N ALA A 56 -0.14 -8.90 -3.05
CA ALA A 56 0.19 -8.36 -4.36
C ALA A 56 1.56 -7.67 -4.36
N ALA A 57 1.89 -6.91 -3.31
CA ALA A 57 3.20 -6.31 -3.09
C ALA A 57 4.30 -7.38 -3.08
N GLN A 58 4.09 -8.49 -2.34
CA GLN A 58 5.02 -9.63 -2.35
C GLN A 58 5.18 -10.22 -3.76
N LYS A 59 4.06 -10.45 -4.48
CA LYS A 59 4.08 -11.01 -5.84
C LYS A 59 4.87 -10.16 -6.83
N VAL A 60 4.80 -8.84 -6.72
CA VAL A 60 5.55 -7.92 -7.61
C VAL A 60 6.97 -7.62 -7.11
N GLY A 61 7.33 -8.13 -5.93
CA GLY A 61 8.65 -7.91 -5.33
C GLY A 61 8.82 -6.53 -4.69
N TYR A 62 7.72 -5.83 -4.36
CA TYR A 62 7.81 -4.57 -3.62
C TYR A 62 8.16 -4.85 -2.14
N PRO A 63 9.15 -4.15 -1.57
CA PRO A 63 9.61 -4.36 -0.20
C PRO A 63 8.57 -3.84 0.80
N ARG A 64 8.11 -4.70 1.73
CA ARG A 64 7.01 -4.35 2.66
C ARG A 64 7.42 -3.41 3.78
N ASP A 65 8.70 -3.37 4.12
CA ASP A 65 9.32 -2.35 4.98
C ASP A 65 9.30 -0.94 4.38
N LYS A 66 8.95 -0.80 3.09
CA LYS A 66 8.68 0.49 2.43
C LYS A 66 7.19 0.74 2.16
N MET A 67 6.31 -0.14 2.65
CA MET A 67 4.88 0.12 2.69
C MET A 67 4.50 0.69 4.06
N ILE A 68 3.78 1.80 4.05
CA ILE A 68 3.26 2.46 5.24
C ILE A 68 1.75 2.52 5.14
N GLY A 69 1.08 1.71 5.96
CA GLY A 69 -0.35 1.67 6.11
C GLY A 69 -0.93 2.84 6.89
N SER A 70 -2.16 3.21 6.57
CA SER A 70 -2.98 4.03 7.47
C SER A 70 -3.43 3.23 8.70
N TRP A 71 -3.97 3.91 9.70
CA TRP A 71 -4.45 3.32 10.95
C TRP A 71 -5.46 2.16 10.77
N TRP A 72 -6.24 2.16 9.68
CA TRP A 72 -7.24 1.11 9.37
C TRP A 72 -6.67 -0.12 8.65
N THR A 73 -5.35 -0.32 8.70
CA THR A 73 -4.67 -1.37 7.94
C THR A 73 -3.71 -2.20 8.77
N GLY A 74 -3.64 -1.94 10.08
CA GLY A 74 -2.67 -2.53 10.99
C GLY A 74 -3.25 -3.51 12.01
N SER A 75 -4.57 -3.77 11.99
CA SER A 75 -5.18 -4.71 12.93
C SER A 75 -4.78 -6.16 12.61
N GLU A 76 -4.98 -7.07 13.57
CA GLU A 76 -4.74 -8.49 13.35
C GLU A 76 -5.58 -9.02 12.17
N GLU A 77 -6.84 -8.58 12.04
CA GLU A 77 -7.72 -9.02 10.94
C GLU A 77 -7.23 -8.55 9.56
N ASP A 78 -6.51 -7.42 9.51
CA ASP A 78 -5.98 -6.84 8.28
C ASP A 78 -4.72 -7.54 7.78
N VAL A 79 -3.84 -7.95 8.72
CA VAL A 79 -2.46 -8.39 8.40
C VAL A 79 -2.26 -9.90 8.54
N VAL A 80 -2.90 -10.57 9.50
CA VAL A 80 -2.73 -12.03 9.72
C VAL A 80 -3.08 -12.83 8.46
N PRO A 81 -4.16 -12.54 7.71
CA PRO A 81 -4.49 -13.28 6.49
C PRO A 81 -3.44 -13.14 5.37
N ALA A 82 -2.55 -12.16 5.45
CA ALA A 82 -1.43 -12.00 4.52
C ALA A 82 -0.21 -12.88 4.87
N GLY A 83 -0.13 -13.43 6.08
CA GLY A 83 0.94 -14.33 6.50
C GLY A 83 2.32 -13.72 6.30
N ASP A 84 3.25 -14.47 5.68
CA ASP A 84 4.62 -14.01 5.40
C ASP A 84 4.68 -12.74 4.53
N ALA A 85 3.64 -12.46 3.76
CA ALA A 85 3.58 -11.24 2.96
C ALA A 85 3.55 -9.98 3.84
N ALA A 86 3.05 -10.06 5.08
CA ALA A 86 2.97 -8.95 6.02
C ALA A 86 4.30 -8.63 6.74
N LYS A 87 5.30 -9.51 6.67
CA LYS A 87 6.57 -9.31 7.39
C LYS A 87 7.25 -8.01 6.95
N GLY A 88 7.58 -7.15 7.93
CA GLY A 88 8.19 -5.84 7.73
C GLY A 88 7.21 -4.71 7.46
N TYR A 89 5.92 -4.99 7.25
CA TYR A 89 4.90 -3.97 7.05
C TYR A 89 4.73 -3.09 8.30
N MET A 90 4.56 -1.79 8.09
CA MET A 90 4.27 -0.82 9.14
C MET A 90 2.91 -0.17 8.88
N ALA A 91 2.14 0.06 9.93
CA ALA A 91 0.93 0.87 9.89
C ALA A 91 1.05 2.01 10.91
N ALA A 92 0.50 3.18 10.57
CA ALA A 92 0.38 4.28 11.51
C ALA A 92 -0.57 3.90 12.66
N THR A 93 -0.23 4.31 13.88
CA THR A 93 -1.06 4.10 15.09
C THR A 93 -1.43 5.43 15.71
#